data_AF-A0A953UH67-F1
#
_entry.id   AF-A0A953UH67-F1
#
_cell.length_a   1.000
_cell.length_b   1.000
_cell.length_c   1.000
_cell.angle_alpha   90.00
_cell.angle_beta   90.00
_cell.angle_gamma   90.00
#
_symmetry.space_group_name_H-M   'P 1'
#
loop_
_entity.id
_entity.type
_entity.pdbx_description
1 polymer ?
#
loop_
_entity_poly.entity_id
_entity_poly.type
_entity_poly.pdbx_seq_one_letter_code
_entity_poly.pdbx_strand_id
1 'polypeptide(L)'
;MKFQRFLVLVFAAALTAGTSAAASVTLLMAADDYGVVTIDGNVVITYCGSGASNPYTTFATLNLTDDWHTISIDYKNTTGTNGLTLNETYNPSIYQDWSWVSLAVLRSLDASGNTINGLRGDYFNLAGDPLKTDYGEGPIHYNGAYAPWSPTFSSSSTFEEILTGQIYIGSDANPPLGTINPPPVDPPPTDPPPTDGSDVPEPASWWLMAAALPLLVFSKLRLGRARIRQ
;
A
#
# COMPACT_ATOMS: atom_id res chain seq x y z
N MET A 1 33.50 26.61 24.26
CA MET A 1 33.26 25.20 24.66
C MET A 1 31.81 24.71 24.51
N LYS A 2 30.77 25.56 24.44
CA LYS A 2 29.36 25.09 24.31
C LYS A 2 28.98 24.57 22.90
N PHE A 3 29.55 25.15 21.85
CA PHE A 3 29.22 24.79 20.45
C PHE A 3 29.77 23.40 20.03
N GLN A 4 30.97 23.05 20.52
CA GLN A 4 31.64 21.78 20.17
C GLN A 4 30.94 20.56 20.79
N ARG A 5 30.35 20.70 21.99
CA ARG A 5 29.56 19.64 22.62
C ARG A 5 28.23 19.41 21.91
N PHE A 6 27.63 20.46 21.35
CA PHE A 6 26.41 20.36 20.56
C PHE A 6 26.66 19.60 19.24
N LEU A 7 27.75 19.90 18.54
CA LEU A 7 28.15 19.19 17.32
C LEU A 7 28.42 17.70 17.54
N VAL A 8 29.06 17.32 18.66
CA VAL A 8 29.30 15.90 19.00
C VAL A 8 28.00 15.15 19.30
N LEU A 9 27.02 15.80 19.95
CA LEU A 9 25.70 15.22 20.19
C LEU A 9 24.89 15.03 18.91
N VAL A 10 24.93 16.00 17.99
CA VAL A 10 24.26 15.89 16.68
C VAL A 10 24.90 14.79 15.83
N PHE A 11 26.22 14.68 15.81
CA PHE A 11 26.91 13.60 15.10
C PHE A 11 26.66 12.22 15.73
N ALA A 12 26.63 12.11 17.06
CA ALA A 12 26.33 10.85 17.73
C ALA A 12 24.87 10.40 17.51
N ALA A 13 23.92 11.33 17.50
CA ALA A 13 22.51 11.05 17.20
C ALA A 13 22.29 10.64 15.73
N ALA A 14 23.04 11.26 14.80
CA ALA A 14 23.02 10.87 13.38
C ALA A 14 23.68 9.51 13.12
N LEU A 15 24.63 9.08 13.96
CA LEU A 15 25.34 7.81 13.81
C LEU A 15 24.55 6.60 14.35
N THR A 16 23.56 6.84 15.21
CA THR A 16 22.64 5.80 15.70
C THR A 16 21.41 5.59 14.82
N ALA A 17 21.30 6.29 13.67
CA ALA A 17 20.36 5.90 12.63
C ALA A 17 20.87 4.57 12.02
N GLY A 18 20.51 3.47 12.67
CA GLY A 18 20.83 2.13 12.21
C GLY A 18 20.35 1.97 10.79
N THR A 19 21.27 1.64 9.88
CA THR A 19 20.91 1.24 8.53
C THR A 19 20.27 -0.14 8.64
N SER A 20 18.93 -0.20 8.73
CA SER A 20 18.22 -1.46 8.53
C SER A 20 18.62 -2.00 7.16
N ALA A 21 19.10 -3.24 7.12
CA ALA A 21 19.47 -3.86 5.86
C ALA A 21 18.21 -3.97 4.99
N ALA A 22 18.34 -3.65 3.70
CA ALA A 22 17.25 -3.90 2.77
C ALA A 22 17.16 -5.42 2.52
N ALA A 23 15.98 -6.00 2.77
CA ALA A 23 15.61 -7.33 2.36
C ALA A 23 14.98 -7.27 0.96
N SER A 24 15.42 -8.15 0.07
CA SER A 24 14.78 -8.35 -1.23
C SER A 24 13.64 -9.35 -1.06
N VAL A 25 12.40 -8.90 -1.24
CA VAL A 25 11.20 -9.74 -1.21
C VAL A 25 10.56 -9.75 -2.58
N THR A 26 10.06 -10.89 -3.03
CA THR A 26 9.18 -10.96 -4.21
C THR A 26 7.79 -11.31 -3.75
N LEU A 27 6.85 -10.42 -4.06
CA LEU A 27 5.42 -10.63 -3.80
C LEU A 27 4.75 -11.12 -5.08
N LEU A 28 3.85 -12.08 -4.96
CA LEU A 28 3.00 -12.56 -6.05
C LEU A 28 1.55 -12.49 -5.60
N MET A 29 0.75 -11.83 -6.41
CA MET A 29 -0.70 -11.82 -6.26
C MET A 29 -1.31 -12.69 -7.35
N ALA A 30 -2.25 -13.55 -6.96
CA ALA A 30 -3.15 -14.22 -7.89
C ALA A 30 -4.55 -13.65 -7.66
N ALA A 31 -5.20 -13.18 -8.72
CA ALA A 31 -6.57 -12.67 -8.65
C ALA A 31 -7.38 -13.13 -9.87
N ASP A 32 -8.67 -13.40 -9.70
CA ASP A 32 -9.54 -13.83 -10.82
C ASP A 32 -9.87 -12.65 -11.76
N ASP A 33 -10.33 -11.53 -11.21
CA ASP A 33 -10.82 -10.36 -11.97
C ASP A 33 -9.88 -9.15 -11.89
N TYR A 34 -9.79 -8.54 -10.72
CA TYR A 34 -8.99 -7.33 -10.52
C TYR A 34 -8.29 -7.38 -9.18
N GLY A 35 -7.04 -6.92 -9.16
CA GLY A 35 -6.26 -6.76 -7.94
C GLY A 35 -5.19 -5.69 -8.11
N VAL A 36 -5.01 -4.86 -7.09
CA VAL A 36 -3.90 -3.92 -6.99
C VAL A 36 -3.27 -4.06 -5.61
N VAL A 37 -1.95 -4.26 -5.57
CA VAL A 37 -1.18 -4.22 -4.33
C VAL A 37 -0.36 -2.94 -4.30
N THR A 38 -0.46 -2.23 -3.19
CA THR A 38 0.30 -1.02 -2.89
C THR A 38 1.15 -1.27 -1.65
N ILE A 39 2.44 -0.90 -1.71
CA ILE A 39 3.36 -0.91 -0.56
C ILE A 39 3.93 0.50 -0.39
N ASP A 40 3.85 1.06 0.81
CA ASP A 40 4.33 2.42 1.12
C ASP A 40 3.80 3.50 0.17
N GLY A 41 2.52 3.37 -0.19
CA GLY A 41 1.82 4.26 -1.13
C GLY A 41 2.19 4.06 -2.60
N ASN A 42 3.10 3.14 -2.94
CA ASN A 42 3.49 2.84 -4.32
C ASN A 42 2.77 1.59 -4.83
N VAL A 43 2.12 1.69 -5.97
CA VAL A 43 1.54 0.52 -6.65
C VAL A 43 2.69 -0.39 -7.10
N VAL A 44 2.73 -1.62 -6.58
CA VAL A 44 3.78 -2.60 -6.88
C VAL A 44 3.29 -3.72 -7.77
N ILE A 45 2.01 -4.10 -7.64
CA ILE A 45 1.38 -5.14 -8.44
C ILE A 45 0.04 -4.62 -8.95
N THR A 46 -0.26 -4.85 -10.22
CA THR A 46 -1.56 -4.57 -10.81
C THR A 46 -1.95 -5.74 -11.70
N TYR A 47 -3.20 -6.15 -11.56
CA TYR A 47 -3.86 -7.10 -12.43
C TYR A 47 -5.26 -6.60 -12.72
N CYS A 48 -5.63 -6.62 -14.00
CA CYS A 48 -6.95 -6.28 -14.48
C CYS A 48 -7.23 -7.21 -15.66
N GLY A 49 -7.97 -8.27 -15.39
CA GLY A 49 -8.39 -9.26 -16.38
C GLY A 49 -9.90 -9.40 -16.40
N SER A 50 -10.43 -9.92 -17.50
CA SER A 50 -11.85 -10.20 -17.64
C SER A 50 -12.14 -11.65 -17.26
N GLY A 51 -12.57 -11.92 -16.01
CA GLY A 51 -13.33 -13.12 -15.63
C GLY A 51 -12.80 -14.44 -16.13
N ALA A 52 -11.49 -14.69 -16.01
CA ALA A 52 -10.95 -15.98 -16.42
C ALA A 52 -11.24 -17.03 -15.36
N SER A 53 -11.46 -18.26 -15.81
CA SER A 53 -11.70 -19.43 -14.96
C SER A 53 -10.47 -19.88 -14.14
N ASN A 54 -9.35 -19.15 -14.21
CA ASN A 54 -8.16 -19.38 -13.41
C ASN A 54 -7.57 -18.03 -12.95
N PRO A 55 -7.12 -17.90 -11.70
CA PRO A 55 -6.49 -16.69 -11.22
C PRO A 55 -5.18 -16.48 -11.96
N TYR A 56 -5.02 -15.32 -12.57
CA TYR A 56 -3.74 -14.96 -13.18
C TYR A 56 -2.81 -14.46 -12.09
N THR A 57 -1.55 -14.87 -12.20
CA THR A 57 -0.49 -14.49 -11.27
C THR A 57 0.33 -13.34 -11.83
N THR A 58 0.59 -12.35 -10.99
CA THR A 58 1.49 -11.22 -11.28
C THR A 58 2.38 -10.99 -10.07
N PHE A 59 3.64 -10.60 -10.29
CA PHE A 59 4.62 -10.50 -9.21
C PHE A 59 5.51 -9.28 -9.35
N ALA A 60 6.04 -8.83 -8.22
CA ALA A 60 7.00 -7.73 -8.15
C ALA A 60 8.08 -8.04 -7.12
N THR A 61 9.33 -7.72 -7.45
CA THR A 61 10.45 -7.78 -6.50
C THR A 61 10.72 -6.38 -5.95
N LEU A 62 10.78 -6.29 -4.63
CA LEU A 62 10.95 -5.05 -3.88
C LEU A 62 12.19 -5.16 -3.00
N ASN A 63 12.92 -4.05 -2.88
CA ASN A 63 13.99 -3.91 -1.90
C ASN A 63 13.49 -2.98 -0.80
N LEU A 64 13.08 -3.57 0.32
CA LEU A 64 12.48 -2.87 1.45
C LEU A 64 13.36 -3.08 2.69
N THR A 65 13.34 -2.16 3.64
CA THR A 65 14.03 -2.35 4.91
C THR A 65 13.45 -3.52 5.70
N ASP A 66 14.22 -4.10 6.61
CA ASP A 66 13.69 -5.03 7.61
C ASP A 66 12.82 -4.25 8.63
N ASP A 67 11.52 -4.12 8.36
CA ASP A 67 10.54 -3.46 9.21
C ASP A 67 9.09 -3.74 8.73
N TRP A 68 8.13 -3.11 9.40
CA TRP A 68 6.74 -3.03 9.00
C TRP A 68 6.51 -1.96 7.95
N HIS A 69 6.00 -2.38 6.80
CA HIS A 69 5.65 -1.53 5.66
C HIS A 69 4.14 -1.41 5.55
N THR A 70 3.64 -0.26 5.08
CA THR A 70 2.21 -0.12 4.83
C THR A 70 1.83 -0.95 3.61
N ILE A 71 0.70 -1.65 3.69
CA ILE A 71 0.15 -2.44 2.59
C ILE A 71 -1.32 -2.09 2.38
N SER A 72 -1.71 -2.02 1.11
CA SER A 72 -3.11 -2.05 0.72
C SER A 72 -3.31 -2.98 -0.47
N ILE A 73 -4.42 -3.73 -0.44
CA ILE A 73 -4.87 -4.57 -1.55
C ILE A 73 -6.28 -4.14 -1.90
N ASP A 74 -6.48 -3.67 -3.13
CA ASP A 74 -7.80 -3.40 -3.71
C ASP A 74 -8.14 -4.56 -4.65
N TYR A 75 -9.13 -5.36 -4.27
CA TYR A 75 -9.60 -6.51 -5.01
C TYR A 75 -11.06 -6.32 -5.43
N LYS A 76 -11.41 -6.75 -6.65
CA LYS A 76 -12.80 -6.74 -7.12
C LYS A 76 -13.12 -8.07 -7.77
N ASN A 77 -14.22 -8.68 -7.34
CA ASN A 77 -14.88 -9.74 -8.07
C ASN A 77 -16.10 -9.17 -8.81
N THR A 78 -15.99 -9.05 -10.12
CA THR A 78 -17.04 -8.52 -11.00
C THR A 78 -17.94 -9.61 -11.56
N THR A 79 -17.43 -10.83 -11.71
CA THR A 79 -18.18 -11.97 -12.23
C THR A 79 -17.56 -13.30 -11.83
N GLY A 80 -18.27 -14.41 -12.09
CA GLY A 80 -17.71 -15.75 -11.94
C GLY A 80 -17.33 -16.12 -10.50
N THR A 81 -16.31 -16.95 -10.37
CA THR A 81 -15.73 -17.36 -9.09
C THR A 81 -14.80 -16.26 -8.58
N ASN A 82 -14.78 -16.02 -7.27
CA ASN A 82 -13.79 -15.14 -6.65
C ASN A 82 -12.53 -15.92 -6.26
N GLY A 83 -11.40 -15.21 -6.28
CA GLY A 83 -10.08 -15.74 -6.00
C GLY A 83 -9.11 -14.60 -5.74
N LEU A 84 -8.50 -14.57 -4.55
CA LEU A 84 -7.36 -13.71 -4.26
C LEU A 84 -6.37 -14.49 -3.42
N THR A 85 -5.11 -14.42 -3.81
CA THR A 85 -4.02 -14.88 -2.97
C THR A 85 -2.85 -13.91 -3.00
N LEU A 86 -2.14 -13.81 -1.88
CA LEU A 86 -0.86 -13.13 -1.79
C LEU A 86 0.20 -14.11 -1.27
N ASN A 87 1.27 -14.25 -2.05
CA ASN A 87 2.43 -15.06 -1.73
C ASN A 87 3.66 -14.19 -1.65
N GLU A 88 4.64 -14.68 -0.91
CA GLU A 88 5.96 -14.08 -0.83
C GLU A 88 7.06 -15.12 -0.99
N THR A 89 8.22 -14.66 -1.44
CA THR A 89 9.47 -15.39 -1.36
C THR A 89 10.64 -14.43 -1.23
N TYR A 90 11.63 -14.82 -0.42
CA TYR A 90 12.92 -14.14 -0.31
C TYR A 90 13.97 -14.76 -1.24
N ASN A 91 13.58 -15.78 -2.02
CA ASN A 91 14.42 -16.43 -3.01
C ASN A 91 13.64 -16.77 -4.29
N PRO A 92 13.40 -15.79 -5.18
CA PRO A 92 12.57 -15.99 -6.37
C PRO A 92 13.17 -16.95 -7.40
N SER A 93 14.44 -17.36 -7.24
CA SER A 93 15.09 -18.34 -8.12
C SER A 93 14.60 -19.77 -7.89
N ILE A 94 13.90 -20.02 -6.77
CA ILE A 94 13.40 -21.34 -6.39
C ILE A 94 11.86 -21.30 -6.38
N TYR A 95 11.24 -21.87 -7.40
CA TYR A 95 9.78 -21.91 -7.53
C TYR A 95 9.06 -22.65 -6.39
N GLN A 96 9.76 -23.47 -5.60
CA GLN A 96 9.19 -24.18 -4.46
C GLN A 96 9.19 -23.35 -3.17
N ASP A 97 9.84 -22.18 -3.16
CA ASP A 97 10.00 -21.33 -1.97
C ASP A 97 8.90 -20.26 -1.86
N TRP A 98 7.83 -20.37 -2.65
CA TRP A 98 6.66 -19.50 -2.50
C TRP A 98 5.82 -19.99 -1.33
N SER A 99 5.55 -19.07 -0.41
CA SER A 99 4.62 -19.29 0.70
C SER A 99 3.54 -18.23 0.71
N TRP A 100 2.35 -18.59 1.17
CA TRP A 100 1.31 -17.61 1.48
C TRP A 100 1.83 -16.62 2.51
N VAL A 101 1.51 -15.34 2.33
CA VAL A 101 1.79 -14.33 3.36
C VAL A 101 1.01 -14.69 4.61
N SER A 102 1.73 -14.99 5.69
CA SER A 102 1.13 -15.50 6.91
C SER A 102 0.36 -14.42 7.66
N LEU A 103 -0.64 -14.82 8.45
CA LEU A 103 -1.37 -13.89 9.33
C LEU A 103 -0.43 -13.18 10.33
N ALA A 104 0.66 -13.83 10.75
CA ALA A 104 1.58 -13.30 11.76
C ALA A 104 2.47 -12.16 11.26
N VAL A 105 2.68 -12.04 9.94
CA VAL A 105 3.44 -10.95 9.32
C VAL A 105 2.52 -9.82 8.82
N LEU A 106 1.23 -9.89 9.12
CA LEU A 106 0.24 -8.87 8.81
C LEU A 106 -0.24 -8.25 10.12
N ARG A 107 -0.43 -6.93 10.14
CA ARG A 107 -1.07 -6.25 11.28
C ARG A 107 -1.92 -5.06 10.86
N SER A 108 -2.92 -4.76 11.66
CA SER A 108 -3.79 -3.58 11.50
C SER A 108 -4.29 -3.09 12.85
N LEU A 109 -5.08 -2.03 12.83
CA LEU A 109 -5.85 -1.60 14.01
C LEU A 109 -7.23 -2.25 14.00
N ASP A 110 -7.71 -2.70 15.16
CA ASP A 110 -9.10 -3.11 15.36
C ASP A 110 -10.04 -1.89 15.51
N ALA A 111 -11.34 -2.13 15.69
CA ALA A 111 -12.33 -1.07 15.89
C ALA A 111 -12.09 -0.19 17.14
N SER A 112 -11.31 -0.68 18.10
CA SER A 112 -10.96 0.04 19.34
C SER A 112 -9.59 0.73 19.24
N GLY A 113 -8.90 0.61 18.10
CA GLY A 113 -7.56 1.16 17.90
C GLY A 113 -6.43 0.29 18.48
N ASN A 114 -6.69 -0.97 18.84
CA ASN A 114 -5.62 -1.89 19.25
C ASN A 114 -4.95 -2.51 18.03
N THR A 115 -3.64 -2.70 18.10
CA THR A 115 -2.91 -3.46 17.08
C THR A 115 -3.23 -4.94 17.19
N ILE A 116 -3.64 -5.55 16.08
CA ILE A 116 -3.98 -6.98 15.95
C ILE A 116 -3.24 -7.59 14.76
N ASN A 117 -3.11 -8.92 14.72
CA ASN A 117 -2.65 -9.63 13.52
C ASN A 117 -3.70 -9.58 12.41
N GLY A 118 -3.26 -9.57 11.16
CA GLY A 118 -4.10 -9.49 9.97
C GLY A 118 -4.37 -8.06 9.51
N LEU A 119 -5.09 -7.94 8.40
CA LEU A 119 -5.45 -6.67 7.78
C LEU A 119 -6.88 -6.27 8.17
N ARG A 120 -7.20 -4.99 8.01
CA ARG A 120 -8.58 -4.51 8.02
C ARG A 120 -9.15 -4.65 6.62
N GLY A 121 -10.24 -5.39 6.48
CA GLY A 121 -10.97 -5.54 5.22
C GLY A 121 -12.23 -4.68 5.21
N ASP A 122 -12.29 -3.71 4.30
CA ASP A 122 -13.50 -2.92 4.03
C ASP A 122 -14.16 -3.46 2.74
N TYR A 123 -15.41 -3.88 2.85
CA TYR A 123 -16.14 -4.52 1.75
C TYR A 123 -17.23 -3.60 1.21
N PHE A 124 -17.35 -3.57 -0.11
CA PHE A 124 -18.31 -2.75 -0.84
C PHE A 124 -19.03 -3.59 -1.90
N ASN A 125 -20.23 -3.16 -2.29
CA ASN A 125 -20.81 -3.64 -3.54
C ASN A 125 -20.06 -2.99 -4.73
N LEU A 126 -20.31 -3.47 -5.96
CA LEU A 126 -19.66 -2.90 -7.15
C LEU A 126 -20.10 -1.46 -7.51
N ALA A 127 -21.12 -0.92 -6.82
CA ALA A 127 -21.50 0.48 -6.93
C ALA A 127 -20.74 1.38 -5.92
N GLY A 128 -19.94 0.79 -5.03
CA GLY A 128 -19.18 1.49 -3.99
C GLY A 128 -19.93 1.66 -2.67
N ASP A 129 -21.11 1.06 -2.49
CA ASP A 129 -21.81 1.14 -1.21
C ASP A 129 -21.15 0.22 -0.18
N PRO A 130 -20.87 0.69 1.05
CA PRO A 130 -20.25 -0.12 2.08
C PRO A 130 -21.20 -1.24 2.55
N LEU A 131 -20.65 -2.44 2.68
CA LEU A 131 -21.37 -3.62 3.15
C LEU A 131 -20.98 -3.97 4.58
N LYS A 132 -19.68 -3.99 4.88
CA LYS A 132 -19.13 -4.43 6.18
C LYS A 132 -17.64 -4.10 6.29
N THR A 133 -17.14 -4.11 7.52
CA THR A 133 -15.71 -4.05 7.84
C THR A 133 -15.37 -5.22 8.74
N ASP A 134 -14.33 -5.97 8.38
CA ASP A 134 -13.75 -7.02 9.20
C ASP A 134 -12.32 -6.62 9.62
N TYR A 135 -11.90 -7.16 10.76
CA TYR A 135 -10.62 -6.85 11.38
C TYR A 135 -9.84 -8.15 11.59
N GLY A 136 -8.57 -8.16 11.18
CA GLY A 136 -7.70 -9.32 11.32
C GLY A 136 -7.82 -10.33 10.18
N GLU A 137 -8.12 -9.85 8.97
CA GLU A 137 -8.15 -10.65 7.74
C GLU A 137 -6.76 -11.22 7.43
N GLY A 138 -6.70 -12.51 7.11
CA GLY A 138 -5.47 -13.21 6.75
C GLY A 138 -5.41 -14.67 7.24
N PRO A 139 -4.53 -15.52 6.67
CA PRO A 139 -3.66 -15.26 5.52
C PRO A 139 -4.46 -14.99 4.24
N ILE A 140 -3.89 -14.23 3.30
CA ILE A 140 -4.56 -13.89 2.03
C ILE A 140 -4.43 -15.08 1.07
N HIS A 141 -5.29 -16.08 1.25
CA HIS A 141 -5.30 -17.31 0.45
C HIS A 141 -6.73 -17.80 0.26
N TYR A 142 -7.38 -17.30 -0.78
CA TYR A 142 -8.70 -17.72 -1.21
C TYR A 142 -8.71 -18.18 -2.67
N ASN A 143 -9.24 -19.37 -2.93
CA ASN A 143 -9.26 -19.99 -4.26
C ASN A 143 -10.64 -20.56 -4.67
N GLY A 144 -11.74 -19.98 -4.18
CA GLY A 144 -13.11 -20.43 -4.51
C GLY A 144 -13.57 -21.70 -3.80
N ALA A 145 -12.67 -22.46 -3.15
CA ALA A 145 -12.96 -23.75 -2.52
C ALA A 145 -12.78 -23.79 -0.99
N TYR A 146 -11.96 -22.90 -0.41
CA TYR A 146 -11.64 -22.88 1.02
C TYR A 146 -11.87 -21.50 1.65
N ALA A 147 -12.67 -21.49 2.74
CA ALA A 147 -12.94 -20.42 3.71
C ALA A 147 -13.23 -19.02 3.12
N PRO A 148 -14.50 -18.58 3.01
CA PRO A 148 -14.83 -17.29 2.43
C PRO A 148 -14.21 -16.11 3.22
N TRP A 149 -13.88 -15.05 2.46
CA TRP A 149 -13.50 -13.67 2.80
C TRP A 149 -14.47 -13.01 3.79
N SER A 150 -14.67 -13.62 4.96
CA SER A 150 -15.87 -13.52 5.79
C SER A 150 -17.04 -14.42 5.38
N PRO A 151 -17.79 -15.02 6.34
CA PRO A 151 -18.96 -15.88 6.06
C PRO A 151 -20.10 -15.22 5.28
N THR A 152 -20.00 -13.93 4.97
CA THR A 152 -21.02 -13.16 4.24
C THR A 152 -20.96 -13.37 2.72
N PHE A 153 -19.79 -13.68 2.16
CA PHE A 153 -19.61 -13.79 0.71
C PHE A 153 -19.48 -15.25 0.29
N SER A 154 -20.21 -15.62 -0.76
CA SER A 154 -20.09 -16.93 -1.40
C SER A 154 -18.95 -16.93 -2.42
N SER A 155 -18.55 -18.11 -2.91
CA SER A 155 -17.49 -18.24 -3.92
C SER A 155 -17.80 -17.59 -5.27
N SER A 156 -19.02 -17.10 -5.49
CA SER A 156 -19.44 -16.39 -6.69
C SER A 156 -20.04 -15.00 -6.42
N SER A 157 -19.89 -14.51 -5.18
CA SER A 157 -20.36 -13.18 -4.82
C SER A 157 -19.55 -12.11 -5.57
N THR A 158 -20.25 -11.10 -6.07
CA THR A 158 -19.63 -9.91 -6.67
C THR A 158 -19.49 -8.81 -5.63
N PHE A 159 -18.28 -8.31 -5.43
CA PHE A 159 -17.96 -7.29 -4.43
C PHE A 159 -16.62 -6.64 -4.74
N GLU A 160 -16.35 -5.53 -4.05
CA GLU A 160 -15.04 -4.91 -3.93
C GLU A 160 -14.57 -5.04 -2.48
N GLU A 161 -13.28 -5.26 -2.30
CA GLU A 161 -12.65 -5.36 -1.00
C GLU A 161 -11.35 -4.58 -0.99
N ILE A 162 -11.20 -3.78 0.05
CA ILE A 162 -10.01 -3.00 0.31
C ILE A 162 -9.41 -3.50 1.61
N LEU A 163 -8.32 -4.25 1.51
CA LEU A 163 -7.50 -4.68 2.63
C LEU A 163 -6.47 -3.60 2.94
N THR A 164 -6.33 -3.22 4.20
CA THR A 164 -5.38 -2.19 4.65
C THR A 164 -4.70 -2.58 5.95
N GLY A 165 -3.42 -2.20 6.09
CA GLY A 165 -2.66 -2.40 7.31
C GLY A 165 -1.16 -2.32 7.05
N GLN A 166 -0.41 -3.21 7.67
CA GLN A 166 1.02 -3.33 7.51
C GLN A 166 1.44 -4.78 7.27
N ILE A 167 2.48 -4.96 6.47
CA ILE A 167 3.17 -6.23 6.24
C ILE A 167 4.59 -6.10 6.79
N TYR A 168 5.05 -7.09 7.53
CA TYR A 168 6.44 -7.15 7.95
C TYR A 168 7.29 -7.77 6.85
N ILE A 169 8.35 -7.06 6.46
CA ILE A 169 9.34 -7.58 5.52
C ILE A 169 10.60 -7.87 6.32
N GLY A 170 11.04 -9.12 6.37
CA GLY A 170 12.18 -9.52 7.20
C GLY A 170 12.28 -11.03 7.39
N SER A 171 13.28 -11.45 8.17
CA SER A 171 13.50 -12.88 8.43
C SER A 171 12.69 -13.45 9.61
N ASP A 172 12.07 -12.59 10.42
CA ASP A 172 11.23 -13.02 11.53
C ASP A 172 9.83 -13.41 11.03
N ALA A 173 9.46 -14.68 11.19
CA ALA A 173 8.14 -15.19 10.84
C ALA A 173 7.06 -14.83 11.87
N ASN A 174 7.46 -14.35 13.05
CA ASN A 174 6.55 -13.91 14.13
C ASN A 174 7.01 -12.55 14.69
N PRO A 175 7.08 -11.51 13.84
CA PRO A 175 7.55 -10.20 14.26
C PRO A 175 6.67 -9.65 15.39
N PRO A 176 7.25 -8.93 16.37
CA PRO A 176 6.46 -8.33 17.42
C PRO A 176 5.46 -7.33 16.84
N LEU A 177 4.19 -7.46 17.25
CA LEU A 177 3.09 -6.60 16.78
C LEU A 177 3.37 -5.11 17.00
N GLY A 178 4.13 -4.73 18.03
CA GLY A 178 4.40 -3.33 18.35
C GLY A 178 3.13 -2.50 18.53
N THR A 179 3.28 -1.17 18.46
CA THR A 179 2.14 -0.25 18.36
C THR A 179 2.15 0.38 16.97
N ILE A 180 1.05 0.24 16.24
CA ILE A 180 0.84 1.07 15.05
C ILE A 180 0.53 2.48 15.53
N ASN A 181 1.39 3.44 15.21
CA ASN A 181 1.01 4.84 15.36
C ASN A 181 -0.04 5.12 14.28
N PRO A 182 -1.29 5.47 14.65
CA PRO A 182 -2.27 5.87 13.64
C PRO A 182 -1.68 7.04 12.83
N PRO A 183 -2.01 7.15 11.54
CA PRO A 183 -1.64 8.33 10.77
C PRO A 183 -2.10 9.57 11.56
N PRO A 184 -1.32 10.67 11.55
CA PRO A 184 -1.72 11.91 12.21
C PRO A 184 -3.16 12.24 11.81
N VAL A 185 -4.06 12.36 12.78
CA VAL A 185 -5.41 12.85 12.51
C VAL A 185 -5.23 14.28 12.04
N ASP A 186 -5.65 14.58 10.81
CA ASP A 186 -5.65 15.96 10.33
C ASP A 186 -6.37 16.82 11.38
N PRO A 187 -5.77 17.94 11.80
CA PRO A 187 -6.42 18.81 12.76
C PRO A 187 -7.81 19.16 12.21
N PRO A 188 -8.86 19.20 13.06
CA PRO A 188 -10.18 19.57 12.61
C PRO A 188 -10.09 20.89 11.81
N PRO A 189 -10.87 21.05 10.73
CA PRO A 189 -10.85 22.26 9.93
C PRO A 189 -10.92 23.47 10.85
N THR A 190 -9.85 24.27 10.88
CA THR A 190 -9.81 25.48 11.71
C THR A 190 -10.50 26.65 11.03
N ASP A 191 -10.83 26.48 9.74
CA ASP A 191 -11.62 27.45 9.01
C ASP A 191 -13.06 27.40 9.53
N PRO A 192 -13.59 28.52 10.06
CA PRO A 192 -15.01 28.61 10.37
C PRO A 192 -15.80 28.29 9.09
N PRO A 193 -16.97 27.63 9.21
CA PRO A 193 -17.82 27.40 8.06
C PRO A 193 -18.02 28.73 7.32
N PRO A 194 -17.93 28.76 5.98
CA PRO A 194 -18.11 29.99 5.24
C PRO A 194 -19.43 30.60 5.67
N THR A 195 -19.34 31.75 6.33
CA THR A 195 -20.50 32.56 6.64
C THR A 195 -21.03 33.02 5.29
N ASP A 196 -22.14 32.41 4.87
CA ASP A 196 -22.98 33.03 3.86
C ASP A 196 -23.26 34.46 4.33
N GLY A 197 -23.01 35.43 3.46
CA GLY A 197 -23.12 36.83 3.85
C GLY A 197 -21.91 37.66 3.45
N SER A 198 -21.65 37.74 2.15
CA SER A 198 -21.67 39.03 1.45
C SER A 198 -21.23 38.84 0.00
N ASP A 199 -21.98 39.48 -0.89
CA ASP A 199 -21.64 39.77 -2.29
C ASP A 199 -20.35 40.62 -2.35
N VAL A 200 -19.22 40.05 -1.98
CA VAL A 200 -17.91 40.64 -2.28
C VAL A 200 -17.51 40.12 -3.65
N PRO A 201 -17.42 40.97 -4.69
CA PRO A 201 -16.93 40.52 -5.99
C PRO A 201 -15.52 39.97 -5.81
N GLU A 202 -15.31 38.72 -6.20
CA GLU A 202 -14.00 38.09 -6.20
C GLU A 202 -12.99 39.03 -6.89
N PRO A 203 -11.85 39.36 -6.25
CA PRO A 203 -10.77 40.00 -6.97
C PRO A 203 -10.30 39.02 -8.04
N ALA A 204 -10.55 39.39 -9.29
CA ALA A 204 -10.32 38.56 -10.45
C ALA A 204 -8.90 37.94 -10.41
N SER A 205 -8.87 36.62 -10.27
CA SER A 205 -7.71 35.76 -9.98
C SER A 205 -6.75 35.56 -11.18
N TRP A 206 -6.87 36.38 -12.22
CA TRP A 206 -6.06 36.29 -13.45
C TRP A 206 -4.60 36.71 -13.27
N TRP A 207 -4.26 37.43 -12.19
CA TRP A 207 -2.88 37.85 -11.94
C TRP A 207 -1.99 36.73 -11.36
N LEU A 208 -2.57 35.68 -10.76
CA LEU A 208 -1.81 34.53 -10.23
C LEU A 208 -1.38 33.54 -11.34
N MET A 209 -2.05 33.54 -12.49
CA MET A 209 -1.67 32.73 -13.66
C MET A 209 -0.45 33.26 -14.43
N ALA A 210 -0.06 34.53 -14.21
CA ALA A 210 1.05 35.15 -14.93
C ALA A 210 2.44 34.84 -14.34
N ALA A 211 2.53 34.29 -13.12
CA ALA A 211 3.81 34.06 -12.43
C ALA A 211 4.38 32.63 -12.59
N ALA A 212 3.63 31.67 -13.15
CA ALA A 212 4.04 30.26 -13.23
C ALA A 212 4.62 29.82 -14.60
N LEU A 213 4.73 30.73 -15.57
CA LEU A 213 5.04 30.41 -16.96
C LEU A 213 6.45 30.78 -17.49
N PRO A 214 7.53 30.72 -16.68
CA PRO A 214 8.88 30.58 -17.26
C PRO A 214 9.74 29.45 -16.66
N LEU A 215 9.17 28.39 -16.07
CA LEU A 215 9.96 27.27 -15.49
C LEU A 215 9.88 25.93 -16.24
N LEU A 216 9.09 25.83 -17.32
CA LEU A 216 8.91 24.57 -18.08
C LEU A 216 9.68 24.47 -19.41
N VAL A 217 10.61 25.40 -19.71
CA VAL A 217 11.31 25.42 -21.01
C VAL A 217 12.76 24.90 -20.98
N PHE A 218 13.31 24.50 -19.81
CA PHE A 218 14.73 24.08 -19.70
C PHE A 218 14.99 22.60 -19.38
N SER A 219 14.21 21.64 -19.89
CA SER A 219 14.56 20.20 -19.77
C SER A 219 14.73 19.44 -21.09
N LYS A 220 14.52 20.07 -22.26
CA LYS A 220 14.75 19.44 -23.57
C LYS A 220 16.01 19.95 -24.26
N LEU A 221 17.19 19.70 -23.69
CA LEU A 221 18.45 19.75 -24.44
C LEU A 221 19.58 19.05 -23.67
N ARG A 222 19.80 17.77 -23.98
CA ARG A 222 21.16 17.22 -24.18
C ARG A 222 21.11 15.90 -24.96
N LEU A 223 21.53 16.03 -26.22
CA LEU A 223 21.97 14.94 -27.09
C LEU A 223 23.15 14.19 -26.47
N GLY A 224 23.24 12.89 -26.78
CA GLY A 224 24.45 12.08 -26.64
C GLY A 224 24.49 10.96 -27.66
N ARG A 225 24.90 11.27 -28.90
CA ARG A 225 25.30 10.33 -29.95
C ARG A 225 26.35 9.34 -29.41
N ALA A 226 26.18 8.04 -29.69
CA ALA A 226 27.30 7.12 -29.82
C ALA A 226 27.08 6.21 -31.05
N ARG A 227 27.81 6.53 -32.12
CA ARG A 227 28.11 5.65 -33.26
C ARG A 227 29.45 5.01 -32.94
N ILE A 228 29.55 3.69 -32.90
CA ILE A 228 30.81 2.99 -33.19
C ILE A 228 30.46 1.78 -34.06
N ARG A 229 30.95 1.82 -35.30
CA ARG A 229 31.19 0.64 -36.14
C ARG A 229 32.59 0.15 -35.83
N GLN A 230 32.77 -1.15 -35.67
CA GLN A 230 33.68 -1.97 -36.48
C GLN A 230 33.04 -3.34 -36.67
#